data_AF-A0A951UED1-F1
#
_entry.id   AF-A0A951UED1-F1
#
_cell.length_a   1.000
_cell.length_b   1.000
_cell.length_c   1.000
_cell.angle_alpha   90.00
_cell.angle_beta   90.00
_cell.angle_gamma   90.00
#
_symmetry.space_group_name_H-M   'P 1'
#
loop_
_entity.id
_entity.type
_entity.pdbx_description
1 polymer ?
#
loop_
_entity_poly.entity_id
_entity_poly.type
_entity_poly.pdbx_seq_one_letter_code
_entity_poly.pdbx_strand_id
1 'polypeptide(L)'
;MATIPASLRRLVIQRADNRCEYCGISQIGQVATFHIDHIVPVVAGGETIAENLALACVSCSLRKGARRNLEDSKTGEVVFIFNPRQQVWKEPTVACALD
;
A
#
# COMPACT_ATOMS: atom_id res chain seq x y z
N MET A 1 1.33 -9.39 15.83
CA MET A 1 0.52 -8.74 14.78
C MET A 1 -0.36 -7.70 15.44
N ALA A 2 -0.29 -6.43 15.01
CA ALA A 2 -1.18 -5.40 15.52
C ALA A 2 -2.59 -5.61 14.92
N THR A 3 -3.59 -5.81 15.78
CA THR A 3 -4.99 -5.89 15.35
C THR A 3 -5.44 -4.50 14.91
N ILE A 4 -5.81 -4.33 13.64
CA ILE A 4 -6.38 -3.06 13.14
C ILE A 4 -7.86 -3.00 13.53
N PRO A 5 -8.30 -2.00 14.32
CA PRO A 5 -9.70 -1.87 14.75
C PRO A 5 -10.66 -1.78 13.56
N ALA A 6 -11.85 -2.37 13.68
CA ALA A 6 -12.85 -2.40 12.61
C ALA A 6 -13.28 -0.99 12.13
N SER A 7 -13.37 -0.03 13.05
CA SER A 7 -13.64 1.38 12.74
C SER A 7 -12.55 1.99 11.86
N LEU A 8 -11.29 1.69 12.18
CA LEU A 8 -10.13 2.17 11.42
C LEU A 8 -10.06 1.53 10.03
N ARG A 9 -10.36 0.22 9.92
CA ARG A 9 -10.47 -0.46 8.61
C ARG A 9 -11.54 0.20 7.74
N ARG A 10 -12.72 0.48 8.31
CA ARG A 10 -13.83 1.14 7.59
C ARG A 10 -13.44 2.54 7.13
N LEU A 11 -12.77 3.33 7.99
CA LEU A 11 -12.27 4.65 7.64
C LEU A 11 -11.32 4.61 6.43
N VAL A 12 -10.34 3.70 6.45
CA VAL A 12 -9.38 3.53 5.35
C VAL A 12 -10.09 3.16 4.05
N ILE A 13 -11.03 2.20 4.10
CA ILE A 13 -11.79 1.77 2.92
C ILE A 13 -12.64 2.90 2.33
N GLN A 14 -13.34 3.65 3.18
CA GLN A 14 -14.20 4.75 2.75
C GLN A 14 -13.39 5.90 2.14
N ARG A 15 -12.28 6.28 2.78
CA ARG A 15 -11.36 7.30 2.27
C ARG A 15 -10.78 6.92 0.91
N ALA A 16 -10.49 5.64 0.70
CA ALA A 16 -9.94 5.13 -0.54
C ALA A 16 -10.98 4.96 -1.66
N ASP A 17 -12.25 5.31 -1.43
CA ASP A 17 -13.37 5.09 -2.36
C ASP A 17 -13.40 3.66 -2.93
N ASN A 18 -13.19 2.66 -2.07
CA ASN A 18 -13.16 1.26 -2.48
C ASN A 18 -12.09 0.94 -3.54
N ARG A 19 -11.03 1.75 -3.67
CA ARG A 19 -9.94 1.56 -4.65
C ARG A 19 -8.62 1.34 -3.96
N CYS A 20 -7.76 0.53 -4.57
CA CYS A 20 -6.38 0.40 -4.13
C CYS A 20 -5.70 1.78 -4.19
N GLU A 21 -5.17 2.27 -3.07
CA GLU A 21 -4.52 3.58 -3.03
C GLU A 21 -3.18 3.58 -3.79
N TYR A 22 -2.60 2.39 -4.02
CA TYR A 22 -1.37 2.24 -4.80
C TYR A 22 -1.61 2.24 -6.32
N CYS A 23 -2.63 1.52 -6.83
CA CYS A 23 -2.82 1.34 -8.28
C CYS A 23 -4.18 1.74 -8.83
N GLY A 24 -5.11 2.20 -7.99
CA GLY A 24 -6.43 2.71 -8.39
C GLY A 24 -7.48 1.65 -8.76
N ILE A 25 -7.11 0.36 -8.83
CA ILE A 25 -8.06 -0.72 -9.13
C ILE A 25 -9.17 -0.76 -8.07
N SER A 26 -10.41 -0.92 -8.53
CA SER A 26 -11.58 -1.05 -7.66
C SER A 26 -11.59 -2.42 -6.97
N GLN A 27 -11.95 -2.44 -5.68
CA GLN A 27 -12.27 -3.67 -4.95
C GLN A 27 -13.69 -4.16 -5.26
N ILE A 28 -14.57 -3.28 -5.74
CA ILE A 28 -15.95 -3.64 -6.09
C ILE A 28 -15.90 -4.59 -7.30
N GLY A 29 -16.54 -5.74 -7.17
CA GLY A 29 -16.54 -6.79 -8.20
C GLY A 29 -15.32 -7.71 -8.16
N GLN A 30 -14.38 -7.52 -7.24
CA GLN A 30 -13.27 -8.43 -7.03
C GLN A 30 -13.67 -9.56 -6.07
N VAL A 31 -13.25 -10.79 -6.39
CA VAL A 31 -13.43 -11.94 -5.50
C VAL A 31 -12.49 -11.84 -4.29
N ALA A 32 -11.27 -11.32 -4.52
CA ALA A 32 -10.27 -11.21 -3.48
C ALA A 32 -10.53 -9.99 -2.58
N THR A 33 -10.41 -10.21 -1.27
CA THR A 33 -10.49 -9.13 -0.27
C THR A 33 -9.22 -8.28 -0.32
N PHE A 34 -9.39 -6.96 -0.32
CA PHE A 34 -8.27 -6.03 -0.26
C PHE A 34 -7.75 -5.93 1.17
N HIS A 35 -6.44 -5.69 1.31
CA HIS A 35 -5.75 -5.59 2.57
C HIS A 35 -5.76 -4.16 3.09
N ILE A 36 -5.75 -4.02 4.41
CA ILE A 36 -5.38 -2.76 5.06
C ILE A 36 -3.88 -2.84 5.33
N ASP A 37 -3.10 -2.15 4.50
CA ASP A 37 -1.65 -2.25 4.44
C ASP A 37 -0.99 -1.09 5.20
N HIS A 38 0.02 -1.39 6.01
CA HIS A 38 0.84 -0.36 6.66
C HIS A 38 1.87 0.19 5.67
N ILE A 39 1.77 1.46 5.30
CA ILE A 39 2.67 2.14 4.35
C ILE A 39 4.12 2.03 4.85
N VAL A 40 4.37 2.43 6.09
CA VAL A 40 5.56 2.06 6.85
C VAL A 40 5.26 0.76 7.58
N PRO A 41 5.97 -0.35 7.30
CA PRO A 41 5.71 -1.63 7.95
C PRO A 41 5.84 -1.55 9.47
N VAL A 42 5.05 -2.35 10.20
CA VAL A 42 5.14 -2.46 11.67
C VAL A 42 6.56 -2.85 12.13
N VAL A 43 7.23 -3.75 11.40
CA VAL A 43 8.62 -4.16 11.70
C VAL A 43 9.64 -3.03 11.55
N ALA A 44 9.28 -1.96 10.82
CA ALA A 44 10.07 -0.75 10.65
C ALA A 44 9.55 0.41 11.53
N GLY A 45 8.76 0.11 12.58
CA GLY A 45 8.22 1.10 13.52
C GLY A 45 6.95 1.81 13.06
N GLY A 46 6.27 1.32 12.01
CA GLY A 46 5.04 1.92 11.52
C GLY A 46 3.86 1.78 12.47
N GLU A 47 3.21 2.90 12.77
CA GLU A 47 2.05 2.97 13.66
C GLU A 47 0.76 2.47 12.99
N THR A 48 -0.19 1.97 13.79
CA THR A 48 -1.52 1.58 13.30
C THR A 48 -2.49 2.76 13.40
N ILE A 49 -2.26 3.76 12.56
CA ILE A 49 -3.04 5.01 12.46
C ILE A 49 -3.51 5.23 11.03
N ALA A 50 -4.57 6.02 10.82
CA ALA A 50 -5.19 6.17 9.50
C ALA A 50 -4.21 6.68 8.43
N GLU A 51 -3.28 7.54 8.83
CA GLU A 51 -2.27 8.19 7.99
C GLU A 51 -1.21 7.20 7.49
N ASN A 52 -0.95 6.13 8.23
CA ASN A 52 0.00 5.08 7.88
C ASN A 52 -0.68 3.83 7.28
N LEU A 53 -2.00 3.83 7.13
CA LEU A 53 -2.73 2.71 6.55
C LEU A 53 -3.25 3.07 5.16
N ALA A 54 -3.17 2.11 4.24
CA ALA A 54 -3.69 2.22 2.88
C ALA A 54 -4.57 1.02 2.52
N LEU A 55 -5.60 1.23 1.70
CA LEU A 55 -6.32 0.12 1.07
C LEU A 55 -5.47 -0.42 -0.08
N ALA A 56 -5.15 -1.72 -0.06
CA ALA A 56 -4.26 -2.35 -1.03
C ALA A 56 -4.89 -3.59 -1.66
N CYS A 57 -4.86 -3.69 -2.99
CA CYS A 57 -5.18 -4.97 -3.64
C CYS A 57 -4.14 -6.04 -3.28
N VAL A 58 -4.49 -7.30 -3.50
CA VAL A 58 -3.61 -8.45 -3.20
C VAL A 58 -2.24 -8.28 -3.86
N SER A 59 -2.20 -7.93 -5.15
CA SER A 59 -0.95 -7.77 -5.90
C SER A 59 -0.06 -6.66 -5.33
N CYS A 60 -0.61 -5.50 -4.97
CA CYS A 60 0.17 -4.40 -4.40
C CYS A 60 0.68 -4.73 -3.00
N SER A 61 -0.17 -5.31 -2.15
CA SER A 61 0.22 -5.69 -0.78
C SER A 61 1.32 -6.76 -0.78
N LEU A 62 1.19 -7.79 -1.62
CA LEU A 62 2.22 -8.84 -1.75
C LEU A 62 3.53 -8.30 -2.34
N ARG A 63 3.47 -7.46 -3.37
CA ARG A 63 4.65 -6.85 -3.99
C ARG A 63 5.43 -6.00 -3.00
N LYS A 64 4.73 -5.16 -2.23
CA LYS A 64 5.34 -4.36 -1.17
C LYS A 64 5.90 -5.26 -0.06
N GLY A 65 5.08 -6.18 0.44
CA GLY A 65 5.40 -7.02 1.58
C GLY A 65 5.69 -6.19 2.84
N ALA A 66 6.50 -6.73 3.75
CA ALA A 66 6.95 -6.03 4.96
C ALA A 66 8.12 -5.07 4.71
N ARG A 67 8.24 -4.51 3.51
CA ARG A 67 9.34 -3.63 3.10
C ARG A 67 8.92 -2.17 3.05
N ARG A 68 9.86 -1.27 3.36
CA ARG A 68 9.73 0.20 3.21
C ARG A 68 10.44 0.71 1.95
N ASN A 69 11.41 -0.07 1.47
CA ASN A 69 12.28 0.23 0.35
C ASN A 69 12.50 -1.03 -0.49
N LEU A 70 12.86 -0.82 -1.75
CA LEU A 70 13.25 -1.86 -2.70
C LEU A 70 14.66 -1.54 -3.17
N GLU A 71 15.47 -2.58 -3.31
CA GLU A 71 16.78 -2.48 -3.95
C GLU A 71 16.61 -2.90 -5.42
N ASP A 72 17.06 -2.05 -6.34
CA ASP A 72 17.12 -2.39 -7.76
C ASP A 72 18.24 -3.42 -7.97
N SER A 73 17.89 -4.60 -8.47
CA SER A 73 18.85 -5.70 -8.65
C SER A 73 19.89 -5.43 -9.73
N LYS A 74 19.67 -4.46 -10.62
CA LYS A 74 20.58 -4.08 -11.71
C LYS A 74 21.55 -2.99 -11.28
N THR A 75 21.10 -2.02 -10.49
CA THR A 75 21.91 -0.85 -10.10
C THR A 75 22.40 -0.91 -8.66
N GLY A 76 21.78 -1.72 -7.80
CA GLY A 76 22.00 -1.72 -6.35
C GLY A 76 21.41 -0.50 -5.64
N GLU A 77 20.65 0.35 -6.35
CA GLU A 77 20.05 1.55 -5.76
C GLU A 77 18.88 1.17 -4.86
N VAL A 78 18.85 1.74 -3.64
CA VAL A 78 17.76 1.56 -2.71
C VAL A 78 16.76 2.72 -2.86
N VAL A 79 15.56 2.40 -3.32
CA VAL A 79 14.46 3.37 -3.50
C VAL A 79 13.37 3.14 -2.47
N PHE A 80 12.74 4.22 -2.01
CA PHE A 80 11.56 4.10 -1.14
C PHE A 80 10.34 3.65 -1.93
N ILE A 81 9.55 2.76 -1.32
CA ILE A 81 8.28 2.35 -1.91
C ILE A 81 7.33 3.55 -1.91
N PHE A 82 6.58 3.69 -2.99
CA PHE A 82 5.60 4.75 -3.17
C PHE A 82 4.66 4.86 -1.94
N ASN A 83 4.59 6.07 -1.38
CA ASN A 83 3.67 6.42 -0.32
C ASN A 83 2.42 7.10 -0.93
N PRO A 84 1.28 6.39 -1.05
CA PRO A 84 0.08 6.93 -1.68
C PRO A 84 -0.58 8.07 -0.91
N ARG A 85 -0.16 8.34 0.33
CA ARG A 85 -0.71 9.40 1.19
C ARG A 85 0.09 10.69 1.14
N GLN A 86 1.34 10.63 0.69
CA GLN A 86 2.25 11.78 0.70
C GLN A 86 2.77 12.12 -0.70
N GLN A 87 2.80 11.16 -1.61
CA GLN A 87 3.36 11.32 -2.94
C GLN A 87 2.25 11.34 -3.99
N VAL A 88 2.37 12.27 -4.93
CA VAL A 88 1.52 12.34 -6.11
C VAL A 88 2.21 11.58 -7.23
N TRP A 89 1.45 10.73 -7.93
CA TRP A 89 1.89 10.13 -9.19
C TRP A 89 2.24 11.24 -10.18
N LYS A 90 3.54 11.44 -10.46
CA LYS A 90 3.96 12.36 -11.53
C LYS A 90 3.72 11.73 -12.91
N GLU A 91 3.78 10.41 -13.02
CA GLU A 91 3.41 9.57 -14.18
C GLU A 91 3.02 8.14 -13.71
N PRO A 92 2.25 7.33 -14.48
CA PRO A 92 1.72 6.02 -14.03
C PRO A 92 2.75 4.90 -13.78
N THR A 93 4.05 5.17 -13.80
CA THR A 93 5.04 4.16 -14.23
C THR A 93 5.74 3.36 -13.14
N VAL A 94 5.47 3.48 -11.83
CA VAL A 94 6.31 2.70 -10.88
C VAL A 94 5.66 2.19 -9.58
N ALA A 95 4.43 1.67 -9.65
CA ALA A 95 4.00 0.61 -8.71
C ALA A 95 3.69 -0.72 -9.41
N CYS A 96 3.49 -0.70 -10.73
CA CYS A 96 3.12 -1.87 -11.52
C CYS A 96 4.02 -2.15 -12.74
N ALA A 97 4.96 -1.27 -13.13
CA ALA A 97 5.75 -1.43 -14.37
C ALA A 97 7.24 -1.71 -14.11
N LEU A 98 7.53 -2.71 -13.28
CA LEU A 98 8.83 -3.38 -13.31
C LEU A 98 8.55 -4.88 -13.43
N ASP A 99 8.28 -5.27 -14.69
CA ASP A 99 8.64 -6.58 -15.23
C ASP A 99 9.97 -6.39 -15.98
#